data_AF-A0A1Q9T8P6-F1
#
_entry.id   AF-A0A1Q9T8P6-F1
#
_cell.length_a   1.000
_cell.length_b   1.000
_cell.length_c   1.000
_cell.angle_alpha   90.00
_cell.angle_beta   90.00
_cell.angle_gamma   90.00
#
_symmetry.space_group_name_H-M   'P 1'
#
loop_
_entity.id
_entity.type
_entity.pdbx_description
1 polymer ?
#
loop_
_entity_poly.entity_id
_entity_poly.type
_entity_poly.pdbx_seq_one_letter_code
_entity_poly.pdbx_strand_id
1 'polypeptide(L)'
;MSKVVADRGYTYCTHDTWATPLRDRGITQTLDLHKLQRGRRPGPIAGTVWIDGALYTSAIPDALIDLPARPLVHDFEVLGAWADQHEPRRAYRFIPLNSPTPDGSQRFKGPALSGKVRCPNTPASMRGVGPLTRCERGGVCGCGNTVTIGPTVEARERQRFPYGTKAWIRDYARREHVESWNSAMKGHQSLLRHGSIQVFGTVKTAMAVGIAALVHNLLAIRSLRARASAEPQTYSEADEDLPPLFIKRRAPKPVAKSPPG
;
A
#
# COMPACT_ATOMS: atom_id res chain seq x y z
N MET A 1 -2.91 9.25 -12.05
CA MET A 1 -2.14 8.00 -11.88
C MET A 1 -2.93 7.06 -10.98
N SER A 2 -3.42 5.97 -11.55
CA SER A 2 -4.34 5.03 -10.91
C SER A 2 -3.59 4.10 -9.94
N LYS A 3 -4.27 3.64 -8.88
CA LYS A 3 -3.63 2.84 -7.81
C LYS A 3 -4.53 1.68 -7.41
N VAL A 4 -3.95 0.53 -7.11
CA VAL A 4 -4.63 -0.63 -6.56
C VAL A 4 -3.99 -1.04 -5.23
N VAL A 5 -4.83 -1.40 -4.25
CA VAL A 5 -4.40 -2.07 -3.02
C VAL A 5 -4.88 -3.51 -3.13
N ALA A 6 -3.98 -4.46 -3.02
CA ALA A 6 -4.32 -5.87 -3.13
C ALA A 6 -4.12 -6.57 -1.79
N ASP A 7 -5.08 -7.43 -1.47
CA ASP A 7 -4.98 -8.32 -0.32
C ASP A 7 -3.91 -9.40 -0.55
N ARG A 8 -3.50 -10.06 0.53
CA ARG A 8 -2.52 -11.15 0.56
C ARG A 8 -2.89 -12.32 -0.37
N GLY A 9 -4.15 -12.47 -0.75
CA GLY A 9 -4.57 -13.47 -1.74
C GLY A 9 -3.98 -13.24 -3.15
N TYR A 10 -3.82 -11.98 -3.56
CA TYR A 10 -3.23 -11.62 -4.87
C TYR A 10 -1.71 -11.71 -4.88
N THR A 11 -1.13 -11.86 -3.70
CA THR A 11 0.30 -12.03 -3.51
C THR A 11 0.84 -13.33 -4.14
N TYR A 12 -0.02 -14.30 -4.44
CA TYR A 12 0.35 -15.53 -5.17
C TYR A 12 0.35 -15.36 -6.70
N CYS A 13 -0.18 -14.27 -7.24
CA CYS A 13 -0.18 -14.02 -8.67
C CYS A 13 1.25 -13.78 -9.20
N THR A 14 1.47 -14.07 -10.48
CA THR A 14 2.78 -13.95 -11.12
C THR A 14 2.99 -12.55 -11.71
N HIS A 15 4.19 -12.27 -12.19
CA HIS A 15 4.45 -11.02 -12.89
C HIS A 15 3.57 -10.88 -14.15
N ASP A 16 3.41 -11.94 -14.94
CA ASP A 16 2.64 -11.94 -16.19
C ASP A 16 1.14 -11.78 -15.97
N THR A 17 0.59 -12.42 -14.93
CA THR A 17 -0.87 -12.41 -14.69
C THR A 17 -1.34 -11.24 -13.84
N TRP A 18 -0.43 -10.45 -13.27
CA TRP A 18 -0.78 -9.39 -12.33
C TRP A 18 0.03 -8.11 -12.53
N ALA A 19 1.35 -8.17 -12.29
CA ALA A 19 2.15 -6.95 -12.17
C ALA A 19 2.38 -6.24 -13.51
N THR A 20 2.56 -6.99 -14.60
CA THR A 20 2.72 -6.45 -15.95
C THR A 20 1.41 -5.81 -16.45
N PRO A 21 0.25 -6.50 -16.44
CA PRO A 21 -1.03 -5.89 -16.82
C PRO A 21 -1.38 -4.60 -16.07
N LEU A 22 -1.03 -4.48 -14.79
CA LEU A 22 -1.22 -3.26 -14.02
C LEU A 22 -0.30 -2.14 -14.49
N ARG A 23 0.98 -2.43 -14.73
CA ARG A 23 1.95 -1.44 -15.21
C ARG A 23 1.64 -0.92 -16.60
N ASP A 24 1.22 -1.80 -17.52
CA ASP A 24 0.84 -1.42 -18.88
C ASP A 24 -0.34 -0.43 -18.89
N ARG A 25 -1.17 -0.46 -17.85
CA ARG A 25 -2.29 0.47 -17.62
C ARG A 25 -1.92 1.69 -16.76
N GLY A 26 -0.64 1.86 -16.43
CA GLY A 26 -0.18 2.94 -15.55
C GLY A 26 -0.70 2.84 -14.11
N ILE A 27 -1.06 1.64 -13.66
CA ILE A 27 -1.58 1.37 -12.31
C ILE A 27 -0.44 0.94 -11.40
N THR A 28 -0.26 1.64 -10.28
CA THR A 28 0.68 1.20 -9.23
C THR A 28 -0.02 0.37 -8.17
N GLN A 29 0.67 -0.66 -7.68
CA GLN A 29 0.18 -1.56 -6.64
C GLN A 29 0.81 -1.30 -5.27
N THR A 30 0.04 -1.63 -4.23
CA THR A 30 0.47 -1.76 -2.85
C THR A 30 -0.05 -3.10 -2.30
N LEU A 31 0.86 -3.91 -1.76
CA LEU A 31 0.65 -5.32 -1.40
C LEU A 31 1.23 -5.58 0.00
N ASP A 32 0.57 -6.44 0.77
CA ASP A 32 1.18 -7.10 1.92
C ASP A 32 1.99 -8.31 1.44
N LEU A 33 3.30 -8.25 1.66
CA LEU A 33 4.24 -9.24 1.13
C LEU A 33 4.16 -10.54 1.94
N HIS A 34 4.08 -11.65 1.23
CA HIS A 34 4.15 -12.97 1.85
C HIS A 34 5.56 -13.25 2.39
N LYS A 35 5.71 -14.14 3.38
CA LYS A 35 7.03 -14.52 3.94
C LYS A 35 8.08 -14.87 2.86
N LEU A 36 7.66 -15.55 1.80
CA LEU A 36 8.53 -15.98 0.68
C LEU A 36 8.90 -14.84 -0.30
N GLN A 37 8.24 -13.69 -0.19
CA GLN A 37 8.50 -12.51 -1.01
C GLN A 37 9.32 -11.45 -0.30
N ARG A 38 9.48 -11.63 1.01
CA ARG A 38 10.30 -10.78 1.86
C ARG A 38 11.76 -11.23 1.80
N GLY A 39 12.63 -10.35 2.25
CA GLY A 39 14.06 -10.59 2.38
C GLY A 39 14.87 -10.11 1.18
N ARG A 40 16.11 -10.61 1.13
CA ARG A 40 17.18 -10.12 0.25
C ARG A 40 17.21 -10.86 -1.09
N ARG A 41 17.25 -10.10 -2.19
CA ARG A 41 17.53 -10.63 -3.54
C ARG A 41 18.65 -9.83 -4.23
N PRO A 42 19.44 -10.45 -5.13
CA PRO A 42 20.48 -9.75 -5.87
C PRO A 42 19.91 -8.55 -6.66
N GLY A 43 20.60 -7.42 -6.62
CA GLY A 43 20.23 -6.27 -7.43
C GLY A 43 20.63 -6.42 -8.91
N PRO A 44 20.14 -5.53 -9.79
CA PRO A 44 20.42 -5.57 -11.23
C PRO A 44 21.88 -5.29 -11.59
N ILE A 45 22.65 -4.65 -10.69
CA ILE A 45 24.08 -4.41 -10.86
C ILE A 45 24.83 -4.68 -9.54
N ALA A 46 26.15 -4.86 -9.62
CA ALA A 46 26.99 -5.01 -8.44
C ALA A 46 26.85 -3.83 -7.48
N GLY A 47 26.83 -4.11 -6.17
CA GLY A 47 26.65 -3.10 -5.14
C GLY A 47 25.19 -2.66 -4.92
N THR A 48 24.22 -3.37 -5.50
CA THR A 48 22.78 -3.12 -5.30
C THR A 48 22.05 -4.38 -4.84
N VAL A 49 20.94 -4.19 -4.14
CA VAL A 49 20.17 -5.27 -3.52
C VAL A 49 18.68 -4.94 -3.49
N TRP A 50 17.84 -5.92 -3.75
CA TRP A 50 16.40 -5.81 -3.55
C TRP A 50 16.03 -6.30 -2.16
N ILE A 51 15.23 -5.51 -1.45
CA ILE A 51 14.72 -5.85 -0.12
C ILE A 51 13.24 -5.49 -0.11
N ASP A 52 12.39 -6.48 0.16
CA ASP A 52 10.94 -6.31 0.32
C ASP A 52 10.29 -5.42 -0.77
N GLY A 53 10.66 -5.64 -2.03
CA GLY A 53 10.06 -4.94 -3.19
C GLY A 53 10.65 -3.56 -3.53
N ALA A 54 11.74 -3.14 -2.89
CA ALA A 54 12.42 -1.89 -3.21
C ALA A 54 13.93 -2.09 -3.43
N LEU A 55 14.53 -1.25 -4.28
CA LEU A 55 15.96 -1.30 -4.60
C LEU A 55 16.76 -0.44 -3.62
N TYR A 56 17.83 -1.02 -3.06
CA TYR A 56 18.74 -0.41 -2.11
C TYR A 56 20.20 -0.55 -2.58
N THR A 57 21.08 0.28 -2.02
CA THR A 57 22.52 0.01 -2.07
C THR A 57 22.84 -1.19 -1.18
N SER A 58 23.81 -2.02 -1.57
CA SER A 58 24.32 -3.11 -0.73
C SER A 58 25.02 -2.61 0.54
N ALA A 59 25.30 -1.31 0.63
CA ALA A 59 25.85 -0.68 1.83
C ALA A 59 24.83 -0.47 2.97
N ILE A 60 23.60 -0.95 2.79
CA ILE A 60 22.58 -0.98 3.85
C ILE A 60 23.04 -1.89 4.99
N PRO A 61 22.96 -1.48 6.26
CA PRO A 61 23.31 -2.34 7.40
C PRO A 61 22.46 -3.61 7.46
N ASP A 62 23.07 -4.74 7.83
CA ASP A 62 22.37 -6.04 7.94
C ASP A 62 21.19 -6.00 8.90
N ALA A 63 21.28 -5.23 9.99
CA ALA A 63 20.19 -5.01 10.94
C ALA A 63 18.93 -4.38 10.30
N LEU A 64 19.06 -3.76 9.13
CA LEU A 64 17.95 -3.22 8.37
C LEU A 64 17.48 -4.15 7.25
N ILE A 65 18.07 -5.32 7.04
CA ILE A 65 17.67 -6.27 5.99
C ILE A 65 16.54 -7.17 6.49
N ASP A 66 16.75 -7.85 7.61
CA ASP A 66 15.81 -8.86 8.15
C ASP A 66 14.98 -8.30 9.31
N LEU A 67 14.06 -7.38 8.98
CA LEU A 67 13.12 -6.80 9.93
C LEU A 67 11.91 -7.73 10.17
N PRO A 68 11.15 -7.56 11.27
CA PRO A 68 9.97 -8.39 11.54
C PRO A 68 8.86 -8.21 10.49
N ALA A 69 8.05 -9.26 10.32
CA ALA A 69 6.84 -9.17 9.50
C ALA A 69 5.83 -8.20 10.10
N ARG A 70 4.92 -7.67 9.28
CA ARG A 70 3.85 -6.81 9.76
C ARG A 70 3.01 -7.54 10.83
N PRO A 71 2.73 -6.90 11.98
CA PRO A 71 1.77 -7.40 12.95
C PRO A 71 0.35 -7.53 12.36
N LEU A 72 -0.35 -8.62 12.67
CA LEU A 72 -1.74 -8.86 12.24
C LEU A 72 -2.74 -8.13 13.16
N VAL A 73 -2.59 -6.81 13.27
CA VAL A 73 -3.45 -5.94 14.08
C VAL A 73 -3.91 -4.72 13.28
N HIS A 74 -5.04 -4.13 13.71
CA HIS A 74 -5.62 -2.91 13.13
C HIS A 74 -5.33 -1.65 13.95
N ASP A 75 -4.34 -1.71 14.84
CA ASP A 75 -3.94 -0.59 15.68
C ASP A 75 -2.85 0.24 14.97
N PHE A 76 -3.17 1.50 14.66
CA PHE A 76 -2.24 2.41 13.97
C PHE A 76 -1.03 2.81 14.80
N GLU A 77 -1.12 2.80 16.14
CA GLU A 77 0.03 3.07 17.01
C GLU A 77 1.03 1.92 16.96
N VAL A 78 0.54 0.68 17.11
CA VAL A 78 1.37 -0.54 16.99
C VAL A 78 1.98 -0.64 15.60
N LEU A 79 1.19 -0.40 14.54
CA LEU A 79 1.69 -0.39 13.17
C LEU A 79 2.71 0.73 12.94
N GLY A 80 2.49 1.91 13.53
CA GLY A 80 3.41 3.04 13.47
C GLY A 80 4.78 2.73 14.10
N ALA A 81 4.78 2.16 15.30
CA ALA A 81 6.00 1.75 16.01
C ALA A 81 6.75 0.62 15.27
N TRP A 82 6.02 -0.31 14.66
CA TRP A 82 6.63 -1.28 13.76
C TRP A 82 7.27 -0.61 12.52
N ALA A 83 6.58 0.37 11.92
CA ALA A 83 7.08 1.11 10.77
C ALA A 83 8.37 1.87 11.05
N ASP A 84 8.51 2.39 12.28
CA ASP A 84 9.70 3.13 12.71
C ASP A 84 10.98 2.28 12.61
N GLN A 85 10.87 0.95 12.69
CA GLN A 85 12.00 0.03 12.46
C GLN A 85 12.42 -0.01 10.98
N HIS A 86 11.47 0.19 10.06
CA HIS A 86 11.71 0.16 8.62
C HIS A 86 12.14 1.51 8.03
N GLU A 87 11.75 2.64 8.65
CA GLU A 87 12.06 3.99 8.16
C GLU A 87 13.56 4.25 7.91
N PRO A 88 14.52 3.78 8.74
CA PRO A 88 15.95 3.94 8.49
C PRO A 88 16.42 3.42 7.12
N ARG A 89 15.73 2.42 6.54
CA ARG A 89 16.02 1.93 5.18
C ARG A 89 15.94 3.04 4.13
N ARG A 90 15.10 4.06 4.35
CA ARG A 90 14.84 5.15 3.39
C ARG A 90 16.11 5.87 2.93
N ALA A 91 17.12 5.96 3.80
CA ALA A 91 18.40 6.59 3.47
C ALA A 91 19.14 5.83 2.36
N TYR A 92 19.14 4.50 2.42
CA TYR A 92 19.87 3.60 1.52
C TYR A 92 19.11 3.28 0.22
N ARG A 93 17.87 3.75 0.09
CA ARG A 93 16.97 3.41 -1.02
C ARG A 93 17.32 4.20 -2.28
N PHE A 94 17.34 3.51 -3.41
CA PHE A 94 17.29 4.15 -4.72
C PHE A 94 15.96 4.90 -4.89
N ILE A 95 16.01 6.05 -5.57
CA ILE A 95 14.80 6.84 -5.87
C ILE A 95 14.53 6.83 -7.37
N PRO A 96 13.26 6.75 -7.80
CA PRO A 96 12.91 6.96 -9.19
C PRO A 96 13.41 8.32 -9.65
N LEU A 97 14.11 8.36 -10.78
CA LEU A 97 14.58 9.58 -11.42
C LEU A 97 13.51 10.19 -12.34
N ASN A 98 12.76 9.31 -13.01
CA ASN A 98 11.71 9.66 -13.97
C ASN A 98 10.50 8.73 -13.82
N SER A 99 9.41 9.09 -14.50
CA SER A 99 8.33 8.15 -14.78
C SER A 99 8.83 7.00 -15.66
N PRO A 100 8.20 5.81 -15.59
CA PRO A 100 8.51 4.72 -16.51
C PRO A 100 8.39 5.18 -17.98
N THR A 101 9.30 4.72 -18.82
CA THR A 101 9.26 4.92 -20.28
C THR A 101 8.17 4.04 -20.92
N PRO A 102 7.83 4.24 -22.22
CA PRO A 102 6.77 3.46 -22.88
C PRO A 102 7.00 1.94 -22.90
N ASP A 103 8.26 1.50 -22.87
CA ASP A 103 8.68 0.10 -22.72
C ASP A 103 8.55 -0.43 -21.26
N GLY A 104 8.10 0.42 -20.33
CA GLY A 104 7.94 0.12 -18.91
C GLY A 104 9.25 0.08 -18.10
N SER A 105 10.39 0.42 -18.70
CA SER A 105 11.65 0.58 -17.97
C SER A 105 11.66 1.88 -17.17
N GLN A 106 12.44 1.94 -16.09
CA GLN A 106 12.49 3.12 -15.23
C GLN A 106 13.90 3.35 -14.68
N ARG A 107 14.33 4.61 -14.68
CA ARG A 107 15.64 5.00 -14.15
C ARG A 107 15.55 5.30 -12.66
N PHE A 108 16.54 4.82 -11.92
CA PHE A 108 16.66 4.98 -10.49
C PHE A 108 18.02 5.59 -10.15
N LYS A 109 17.99 6.61 -9.29
CA LYS A 109 19.16 7.32 -8.80
C LYS A 109 19.60 6.76 -7.45
N GLY A 110 20.88 6.46 -7.32
CA GLY A 110 21.50 5.95 -6.10
C GLY A 110 21.43 6.93 -4.93
N PRO A 111 21.47 6.41 -3.70
CA PRO A 111 21.24 7.21 -2.49
C PRO A 111 22.31 8.30 -2.28
N ALA A 112 23.57 8.07 -2.65
CA ALA A 112 24.63 9.07 -2.49
C ALA A 112 24.46 10.23 -3.48
N LEU A 113 24.08 9.94 -4.73
CA LEU A 113 23.74 10.98 -5.70
C LEU A 113 22.51 11.80 -5.28
N SER A 114 21.61 11.21 -4.49
CA SER A 114 20.44 11.88 -3.94
C SER A 114 20.70 12.60 -2.60
N GLY A 115 21.94 12.60 -2.11
CA GLY A 115 22.33 13.25 -0.85
C GLY A 115 21.81 12.56 0.42
N LYS A 116 21.32 11.32 0.30
CA LYS A 116 20.71 10.59 1.43
C LYS A 116 21.69 9.81 2.28
N VAL A 117 22.84 9.45 1.72
CA VAL A 117 23.94 8.78 2.43
C VAL A 117 25.23 9.49 2.10
N ARG A 118 26.20 9.41 3.01
CA ARG A 118 27.58 9.82 2.77
C ARG A 118 28.38 8.60 2.32
N CYS A 119 28.92 8.66 1.10
CA CYS A 119 29.71 7.57 0.54
C CYS A 119 31.10 8.06 0.12
N PRO A 120 32.19 7.39 0.56
CA PRO A 120 33.55 7.76 0.18
C PRO A 120 33.80 7.66 -1.34
N ASN A 121 33.06 6.80 -2.04
CA ASN A 121 33.13 6.64 -3.50
C ASN A 121 32.30 7.68 -4.27
N THR A 122 31.64 8.59 -3.56
CA THR A 122 30.90 9.71 -4.16
C THR A 122 31.21 10.97 -3.38
N PRO A 123 32.36 11.64 -3.63
CA PRO A 123 32.86 12.73 -2.79
C PRO A 123 31.85 13.86 -2.56
N ALA A 124 31.04 14.20 -3.57
CA ALA A 124 29.98 15.20 -3.44
C ALA A 124 28.96 14.88 -2.31
N SER A 125 28.72 13.60 -2.04
CA SER A 125 27.78 13.14 -1.01
C SER A 125 28.32 13.31 0.41
N MET A 126 29.64 13.41 0.60
CA MET A 126 30.28 13.50 1.93
C MET A 126 29.95 14.80 2.68
N ARG A 127 29.50 15.83 1.96
CA ARG A 127 29.03 17.11 2.52
C ARG A 127 27.61 17.05 3.11
N GLY A 128 26.88 15.94 2.90
CA GLY A 128 25.51 15.77 3.38
C GLY A 128 25.41 15.33 4.85
N VAL A 129 24.18 15.21 5.37
CA VAL A 129 23.90 14.80 6.76
C VAL A 129 23.46 13.34 6.91
N GLY A 130 23.44 12.58 5.81
CA GLY A 130 23.03 11.17 5.82
C GLY A 130 23.99 10.24 6.56
N PRO A 131 23.59 8.98 6.83
CA PRO A 131 24.49 8.00 7.44
C PRO A 131 25.72 7.75 6.56
N LEU A 132 26.86 7.54 7.22
CA LEU A 132 28.09 7.14 6.55
C LEU A 132 28.01 5.66 6.15
N THR A 133 28.20 5.39 4.86
CA THR A 133 28.24 4.02 4.34
C THR A 133 29.56 3.35 4.69
N ARG A 134 29.53 2.02 4.88
CA ARG A 134 30.73 1.18 5.08
C ARG A 134 31.42 0.78 3.77
N CYS A 135 31.21 1.53 2.69
CA CYS A 135 31.85 1.23 1.41
C CYS A 135 33.37 1.45 1.50
N GLU A 136 34.14 0.50 0.96
CA GLU A 136 35.59 0.66 0.80
C GLU A 136 35.89 1.69 -0.30
N ARG A 137 36.88 2.56 -0.07
CA ARG A 137 37.29 3.58 -1.03
C ARG A 137 37.85 2.92 -2.28
N GLY A 138 37.30 3.25 -3.45
CA GLY A 138 37.67 2.62 -4.74
C GLY A 138 37.05 1.24 -4.98
N GLY A 139 36.38 0.67 -3.97
CA GLY A 139 35.68 -0.61 -4.09
C GLY A 139 34.35 -0.51 -4.84
N VAL A 140 33.81 -1.67 -5.24
CA VAL A 140 32.53 -1.77 -5.94
C VAL A 140 31.38 -1.37 -5.00
N CYS A 141 30.65 -0.31 -5.32
CA CYS A 141 29.45 0.09 -4.58
C CYS A 141 28.36 0.66 -5.50
N GLY A 142 27.09 0.47 -5.12
CA GLY A 142 25.95 1.01 -5.87
C GLY A 142 25.54 2.44 -5.48
N CYS A 143 26.11 3.00 -4.41
CA CYS A 143 25.66 4.26 -3.80
C CYS A 143 25.62 5.45 -4.78
N GLY A 144 26.62 5.54 -5.66
CA GLY A 144 26.82 6.62 -6.63
C GLY A 144 26.27 6.34 -8.02
N ASN A 145 25.55 5.22 -8.23
CA ASN A 145 25.14 4.79 -9.57
C ASN A 145 23.73 5.24 -9.92
N THR A 146 23.47 5.39 -11.22
CA THR A 146 22.11 5.47 -11.77
C THR A 146 21.85 4.17 -12.53
N VAL A 147 20.71 3.53 -12.27
CA VAL A 147 20.38 2.21 -12.81
C VAL A 147 19.07 2.28 -13.56
N THR A 148 19.02 1.68 -14.75
CA THR A 148 17.76 1.45 -15.47
C THR A 148 17.25 0.06 -15.14
N ILE A 149 16.01 -0.03 -14.68
CA ILE A 149 15.37 -1.29 -14.30
C ILE A 149 14.28 -1.58 -15.33
N GLY A 150 14.33 -2.76 -15.95
CA GLY A 150 13.31 -3.20 -16.90
C GLY A 150 11.93 -3.40 -16.27
N PRO A 151 10.89 -3.59 -17.09
CA PRO A 151 9.52 -3.77 -16.62
C PRO A 151 9.29 -5.06 -15.82
N THR A 152 10.08 -6.11 -16.08
CA THR A 152 9.93 -7.47 -15.51
C THR A 152 10.78 -7.72 -14.26
N VAL A 153 11.86 -6.95 -14.05
CA VAL A 153 12.78 -7.15 -12.92
C VAL A 153 12.08 -6.86 -11.60
N GLU A 154 12.02 -7.88 -10.72
CA GLU A 154 11.31 -7.85 -9.43
C GLU A 154 9.87 -7.33 -9.56
N ALA A 155 9.27 -7.54 -10.74
CA ALA A 155 8.00 -6.99 -11.16
C ALA A 155 6.87 -7.18 -10.16
N ARG A 156 6.79 -8.38 -9.57
CA ARG A 156 5.71 -8.79 -8.68
C ARG A 156 5.76 -8.02 -7.37
N GLU A 157 6.91 -7.95 -6.73
CA GLU A 157 7.10 -7.32 -5.43
C GLU A 157 7.35 -5.82 -5.51
N ARG A 158 7.73 -5.30 -6.70
CA ARG A 158 8.03 -3.89 -6.91
C ARG A 158 6.81 -3.01 -6.63
N GLN A 159 6.94 -2.17 -5.60
CA GLN A 159 5.88 -1.28 -5.11
C GLN A 159 6.37 0.16 -5.05
N ARG A 160 5.42 1.10 -5.14
CA ARG A 160 5.73 2.54 -5.03
C ARG A 160 6.27 2.90 -3.65
N PHE A 161 5.63 2.37 -2.61
CA PHE A 161 6.05 2.54 -1.22
C PHE A 161 6.66 1.22 -0.77
N PRO A 162 7.92 1.21 -0.29
CA PRO A 162 8.52 -0.02 0.22
C PRO A 162 7.72 -0.57 1.39
N TYR A 163 7.64 -1.89 1.44
CA TYR A 163 6.98 -2.61 2.51
C TYR A 163 7.45 -2.16 3.90
N GLY A 164 6.49 -1.99 4.80
CA GLY A 164 6.72 -1.61 6.19
C GLY A 164 7.03 -0.14 6.45
N THR A 165 7.14 0.70 5.43
CA THR A 165 7.25 2.15 5.66
C THR A 165 5.91 2.76 6.13
N LYS A 166 5.94 3.91 6.81
CA LYS A 166 4.72 4.63 7.21
C LYS A 166 3.85 4.99 6.01
N ALA A 167 4.48 5.35 4.89
CA ALA A 167 3.80 5.62 3.64
C ALA A 167 3.09 4.37 3.09
N TRP A 168 3.71 3.20 3.20
CA TRP A 168 3.09 1.93 2.84
C TRP A 168 1.91 1.59 3.75
N ILE A 169 2.02 1.77 5.07
CA ILE A 169 0.90 1.54 6.01
C ILE A 169 -0.29 2.42 5.65
N ARG A 170 -0.07 3.73 5.46
CA ARG A 170 -1.14 4.66 5.10
C ARG A 170 -1.80 4.28 3.79
N ASP A 171 -1.01 3.85 2.80
CA ASP A 171 -1.56 3.46 1.50
C ASP A 171 -2.31 2.13 1.56
N TYR A 172 -1.81 1.16 2.32
CA TYR A 172 -2.42 -0.15 2.50
C TYR A 172 -3.68 -0.10 3.38
N ALA A 173 -3.74 0.82 4.35
CA ALA A 173 -4.92 1.06 5.18
C ALA A 173 -6.16 1.45 4.36
N ARG A 174 -5.99 1.91 3.10
CA ARG A 174 -7.11 2.16 2.19
C ARG A 174 -7.96 0.90 1.92
N ARG A 175 -7.43 -0.31 2.17
CA ARG A 175 -8.18 -1.57 2.12
C ARG A 175 -9.36 -1.59 3.10
N GLU A 176 -9.25 -0.92 4.24
CA GLU A 176 -10.33 -0.85 5.23
C GLU A 176 -11.57 -0.16 4.67
N HIS A 177 -11.43 0.73 3.66
CA HIS A 177 -12.58 1.30 2.96
C HIS A 177 -13.39 0.23 2.22
N VAL A 178 -12.71 -0.75 1.61
CA VAL A 178 -13.38 -1.86 0.91
C VAL A 178 -14.06 -2.80 1.91
N GLU A 179 -13.42 -3.09 3.05
CA GLU A 179 -14.02 -3.91 4.12
C GLU A 179 -15.23 -3.21 4.75
N SER A 180 -15.12 -1.90 4.99
CA SER A 180 -16.21 -1.05 5.47
C SER A 180 -17.37 -1.01 4.47
N TRP A 181 -17.08 -0.82 3.18
CA TRP A 181 -18.07 -0.84 2.11
C TRP A 181 -18.75 -2.21 2.00
N ASN A 182 -17.98 -3.30 2.02
CA ASN A 182 -18.52 -4.67 2.01
C ASN A 182 -19.41 -4.96 3.23
N SER A 183 -18.99 -4.50 4.42
CA SER A 183 -19.78 -4.63 5.66
C SER A 183 -21.05 -3.78 5.62
N ALA A 184 -20.96 -2.58 5.06
CA ALA A 184 -22.10 -1.69 4.89
C ALA A 184 -23.12 -2.25 3.88
N MET A 185 -22.63 -2.83 2.78
CA MET A 185 -23.45 -3.55 1.81
C MET A 185 -24.18 -4.73 2.45
N LYS A 186 -23.46 -5.59 3.18
CA LYS A 186 -24.03 -6.83 3.74
C LYS A 186 -24.95 -6.59 4.94
N GLY A 187 -24.65 -5.60 5.76
CA GLY A 187 -25.23 -5.48 7.10
C GLY A 187 -25.99 -4.18 7.39
N HIS A 188 -25.61 -3.05 6.78
CA HIS A 188 -26.07 -1.75 7.26
C HIS A 188 -27.03 -1.02 6.31
N GLN A 189 -26.77 -1.01 5.00
CA GLN A 189 -27.42 -0.08 4.08
C GLN A 189 -28.17 -0.75 2.93
N SER A 190 -27.61 -1.78 2.30
CA SER A 190 -28.30 -2.51 1.23
C SER A 190 -28.75 -3.91 1.62
N LEU A 191 -28.43 -4.35 2.85
CA LEU A 191 -28.82 -5.65 3.43
C LEU A 191 -28.65 -6.83 2.46
N LEU A 192 -27.62 -6.76 1.62
CA LEU A 192 -27.28 -7.81 0.66
C LEU A 192 -26.82 -9.05 1.43
N ARG A 193 -27.76 -9.95 1.67
CA ARG A 193 -27.57 -11.20 2.38
C ARG A 193 -27.80 -12.37 1.44
N HIS A 194 -27.31 -13.54 1.82
CA HIS A 194 -27.65 -14.75 1.10
C HIS A 194 -29.18 -14.89 1.02
N GLY A 195 -29.72 -15.05 -0.20
CA GLY A 195 -31.16 -15.11 -0.46
C GLY A 195 -31.88 -13.75 -0.60
N SER A 196 -31.20 -12.61 -0.47
CA SER A 196 -31.84 -11.29 -0.67
C SER A 196 -32.14 -11.00 -2.15
N ILE A 197 -31.36 -11.58 -3.06
CA ILE A 197 -31.62 -11.57 -4.49
C ILE A 197 -32.20 -12.94 -4.85
N GLN A 198 -33.49 -12.99 -5.16
CA GLN A 198 -34.23 -14.23 -5.45
C GLN A 198 -34.34 -14.52 -6.96
N VAL A 199 -33.59 -13.80 -7.79
CA VAL A 199 -33.54 -14.03 -9.24
C VAL A 199 -32.36 -14.92 -9.61
N PHE A 200 -32.60 -15.88 -10.50
CA PHE A 200 -31.58 -16.76 -11.04
C PHE A 200 -30.91 -16.18 -12.29
N GLY A 201 -29.62 -16.46 -12.44
CA GLY A 201 -28.81 -16.08 -13.60
C GLY A 201 -27.87 -14.91 -13.32
N THR A 202 -26.62 -15.05 -13.76
CA THR A 202 -25.52 -14.12 -13.49
C THR A 202 -25.81 -12.68 -13.90
N VAL A 203 -26.45 -12.45 -15.05
CA VAL A 203 -26.78 -11.11 -15.54
C VAL A 203 -27.78 -10.41 -14.62
N LYS A 204 -28.87 -11.10 -14.24
CA LYS A 204 -29.92 -10.53 -13.38
C LYS A 204 -29.39 -10.28 -11.96
N THR A 205 -28.61 -11.21 -11.43
CA THR A 205 -27.93 -11.04 -10.14
C THR A 205 -26.94 -9.88 -10.18
N ALA A 206 -26.13 -9.76 -11.24
CA ALA A 206 -25.18 -8.66 -11.38
C ALA A 206 -25.88 -7.29 -11.44
N MET A 207 -27.00 -7.19 -12.17
CA MET A 207 -27.80 -5.97 -12.22
C MET A 207 -28.37 -5.61 -10.85
N ALA A 208 -28.92 -6.57 -10.11
CA ALA A 208 -29.44 -6.34 -8.76
C ALA A 208 -28.35 -5.91 -7.76
N VAL A 209 -27.16 -6.53 -7.84
CA VAL A 209 -25.99 -6.10 -7.05
C VAL A 209 -25.54 -4.69 -7.44
N GLY A 210 -25.59 -4.34 -8.74
CA GLY A 210 -25.27 -3.01 -9.24
C GLY A 210 -26.21 -1.93 -8.69
N ILE A 211 -27.52 -2.19 -8.67
CA ILE A 211 -28.51 -1.28 -8.08
C ILE A 211 -28.26 -1.10 -6.57
N ALA A 212 -28.01 -2.20 -5.85
CA ALA A 212 -27.70 -2.14 -4.42
C ALA A 212 -26.40 -1.36 -4.12
N ALA A 213 -25.41 -1.43 -5.00
CA ALA A 213 -24.19 -0.61 -4.92
C ALA A 213 -24.47 0.88 -5.15
N LEU A 214 -25.32 1.21 -6.13
CA LEU A 214 -25.75 2.59 -6.40
C LEU A 214 -26.46 3.20 -5.17
N VAL A 215 -27.43 2.47 -4.60
CA VAL A 215 -28.17 2.90 -3.40
C VAL A 215 -27.22 3.12 -2.23
N HIS A 216 -26.27 2.21 -2.01
CA HIS A 216 -25.25 2.38 -0.97
C HIS A 216 -24.44 3.67 -1.15
N ASN A 217 -23.99 3.97 -2.37
CA ASN A 217 -23.23 5.19 -2.65
C ASN A 217 -24.05 6.45 -2.35
N LEU A 218 -25.33 6.48 -2.73
CA LEU A 218 -26.24 7.60 -2.44
C LEU A 218 -26.42 7.80 -0.92
N LEU A 219 -26.63 6.71 -0.17
CA LEU A 219 -26.77 6.76 1.28
C LEU A 219 -25.46 7.20 1.98
N ALA A 220 -24.31 6.78 1.47
CA ALA A 220 -23.00 7.21 1.96
C ALA A 220 -22.78 8.72 1.75
N ILE A 221 -23.10 9.24 0.56
CA ILE A 221 -23.04 10.68 0.25
C ILE A 221 -23.97 11.45 1.18
N ARG A 222 -25.22 11.00 1.36
CA ARG A 222 -26.18 11.65 2.27
C ARG A 222 -25.69 11.64 3.72
N SER A 223 -25.13 10.52 4.20
CA SER A 223 -24.54 10.43 5.55
C SER A 223 -23.37 11.40 5.74
N LEU A 224 -22.48 11.51 4.74
CA LEU A 224 -21.35 12.44 4.78
C LEU A 224 -21.84 13.88 4.86
N ARG A 225 -22.82 14.25 4.03
CA ARG A 225 -23.43 15.59 4.01
C ARG A 225 -24.09 15.93 5.35
N ALA A 226 -24.83 14.99 5.94
CA ALA A 226 -25.46 15.16 7.24
C ALA A 226 -24.45 15.38 8.38
N ARG A 227 -23.26 14.75 8.31
CA ARG A 227 -22.19 14.94 9.30
C ARG A 227 -21.38 16.23 9.09
N ALA A 228 -21.41 16.81 7.89
CA ALA A 228 -20.60 17.96 7.51
C ALA A 228 -21.27 19.32 7.75
N SER A 229 -22.48 19.36 8.33
CA SER A 229 -23.22 20.60 8.60
C SER A 229 -23.63 21.42 7.34
N ALA A 230 -23.99 20.72 6.23
CA ALA A 230 -24.64 21.18 4.97
C ALA A 230 -23.85 22.19 4.07
N GLU A 231 -23.97 22.29 2.72
CA GLU A 231 -24.81 21.69 1.64
C GLU A 231 -23.96 21.51 0.33
N PRO A 232 -24.23 20.53 -0.57
CA PRO A 232 -24.76 20.93 -1.89
C PRO A 232 -25.86 20.00 -2.43
N GLN A 233 -26.95 20.61 -2.91
CA GLN A 233 -28.06 20.02 -3.68
C GLN A 233 -28.05 20.57 -5.12
N THR A 234 -28.40 19.81 -6.16
CA THR A 234 -29.78 19.33 -6.44
C THR A 234 -29.79 18.01 -7.24
N TYR A 235 -30.76 17.14 -6.91
CA TYR A 235 -31.38 16.18 -7.82
C TYR A 235 -32.90 16.32 -7.67
N SER A 236 -33.64 16.01 -8.74
CA SER A 236 -35.03 16.42 -8.96
C SER A 236 -36.09 15.35 -8.67
N GLU A 237 -37.33 15.73 -8.98
CA GLU A 237 -38.65 15.55 -8.34
C GLU A 237 -39.16 14.17 -7.84
N ALA A 238 -38.34 13.16 -7.55
CA ALA A 238 -38.85 11.91 -6.94
C ALA A 238 -38.23 11.55 -5.58
N ASP A 239 -37.45 12.46 -4.99
CA ASP A 239 -36.82 12.28 -3.68
C ASP A 239 -37.80 12.59 -2.53
N GLU A 240 -38.71 11.66 -2.20
CA GLU A 240 -39.49 11.75 -0.95
C GLU A 240 -39.23 10.55 -0.01
N ASP A 241 -38.42 10.87 1.00
CA ASP A 241 -38.31 10.30 2.34
C ASP A 241 -37.70 8.91 2.59
N LEU A 242 -36.44 8.94 3.05
CA LEU A 242 -35.85 7.90 3.89
C LEU A 242 -35.22 8.52 5.16
N PRO A 243 -35.40 7.87 6.33
CA PRO A 243 -35.09 8.45 7.64
C PRO A 243 -33.58 8.63 7.90
N PRO A 244 -33.20 9.53 8.82
CA PRO A 244 -31.81 9.76 9.18
C PRO A 244 -31.16 8.50 9.80
N LEU A 245 -29.87 8.32 9.51
CA LEU A 245 -29.09 7.16 9.94
C LEU A 245 -28.77 7.21 11.44
N PHE A 246 -29.51 6.45 12.25
CA PHE A 246 -29.11 6.17 13.63
C PHE A 246 -28.03 5.10 13.67
N ILE A 247 -26.79 5.51 13.96
CA ILE A 247 -25.68 4.60 14.22
C ILE A 247 -25.69 4.26 15.70
N LYS A 248 -26.20 3.08 16.09
CA LYS A 248 -25.93 2.55 17.44
C LYS A 248 -24.43 2.23 17.52
N ARG A 249 -23.67 3.08 18.22
CA ARG A 249 -22.31 2.73 18.64
C ARG A 249 -22.40 1.44 19.45
N ARG A 250 -21.59 0.44 19.10
CA ARG A 250 -21.47 -0.80 19.88
C ARG A 250 -20.99 -0.41 21.28
N ALA A 251 -21.72 -0.79 22.33
CA ALA A 251 -21.30 -0.54 23.70
C ALA A 251 -19.91 -1.16 23.93
N PRO A 252 -19.01 -0.50 24.67
CA PRO A 252 -17.71 -1.07 25.01
C PRO A 252 -17.91 -2.40 25.75
N LYS A 253 -17.05 -3.37 25.41
CA LYS A 253 -17.08 -4.71 26.00
C LYS A 253 -16.84 -4.58 27.52
N PRO A 254 -17.67 -5.18 28.38
CA PRO A 254 -17.49 -5.07 29.82
C PRO A 254 -16.11 -5.62 30.21
N VAL A 255 -15.38 -4.85 31.02
CA VAL A 255 -14.11 -5.28 31.62
C VAL A 255 -14.42 -6.44 32.57
N ALA A 256 -13.74 -7.57 32.37
CA ALA A 256 -13.90 -8.73 33.23
C ALA A 256 -13.53 -8.37 34.68
N LYS A 257 -14.44 -8.62 35.62
CA LYS A 257 -14.17 -8.46 37.05
C LYS A 257 -13.16 -9.53 37.49
N SER A 258 -12.09 -9.11 38.16
CA SER A 258 -11.17 -10.03 38.84
C SER A 258 -11.92 -10.81 39.93
N PRO A 259 -11.57 -12.09 40.16
CA PRO A 259 -12.26 -12.92 41.15
C PRO A 259 -11.94 -12.45 42.59
N PRO A 260 -12.89 -12.57 43.53
CA PRO A 260 -12.65 -12.25 44.93
C PRO A 260 -11.68 -13.26 45.55
N GLY A 261 -10.77 -12.74 46.39
CA GLY A 261 -9.80 -13.52 47.16
C GLY A 261 -10.40 -14.21 48.37
#